data_AF-A0A2U1QA99-F1
#
_entry.id   AF-A0A2U1QA99-F1
#
_cell.length_a   1.000
_cell.length_b   1.000
_cell.length_c   1.000
_cell.angle_alpha   90.00
_cell.angle_beta   90.00
_cell.angle_gamma   90.00
#
_symmetry.space_group_name_H-M   'P 1'
#
loop_
_entity.id
_entity.type
_entity.pdbx_description
1 polymer ?
#
loop_
_entity_poly.entity_id
_entity_poly.type
_entity_poly.pdbx_seq_one_letter_code
_entity_poly.pdbx_strand_id
1 'polypeptide(L)'
;MEYDDQSTDNDTQSYMCFPLSQIEKSHLEAGNNIIMPASALSSSSQKLVCRMTFRIAKSNDTSTLHYHCGVAEFTADDGFAFLPTWMMKKLNIREGDLVNVKNTSLPEGNYIKVQPHTTEFITNLSDPISVLKKALRDHVACLISGDSVVVNHKENEYLIHIVETKPSGAISLFENDNYEVEFAKPLDYYKQPKPRRFPHQGSGEILEEDDTIYQPVKKKLRLTLSSVANKQQTKVKPFTGQSKLPDNIIRKILLVAPKFHAIVDSEPCGGDVVKLDYPFECQKKGVRYIRVIGTFSGIVVLVVNNRKNVEGMPKKLTSRIILYNPLTHESEILPDPYSPFYEDNIHKYGFGYGATKDDLKIVRFRGLTEPDNNWNICDVFNLKERSWSTSEILIKDANFWGDDVGTFLNGSLYWFALNKIVALNVNEMVISEIHLPFKGIKAGTHLGTLHGCLWMITKTDRPFRFNMWVMKTEQGVKISWSESRSLILHLEYKYCGFLILNLMDDGRILMMGGNNELIICDTSKDTYKVLSGGLSNADSINLNAIEYEESLLSPSII
;
A
#
# COMPACT_ATOMS: atom_id res chain seq x y z
N MET A 1 -26.22 10.78 27.89
CA MET A 1 -27.67 11.02 27.89
C MET A 1 -28.01 11.37 26.46
N GLU A 2 -28.59 10.41 25.74
CA GLU A 2 -29.09 10.62 24.38
C GLU A 2 -30.26 11.61 24.44
N TYR A 3 -30.22 12.64 23.59
CA TYR A 3 -31.38 13.49 23.36
C TYR A 3 -32.34 12.71 22.46
N ASP A 4 -33.50 12.32 23.03
CA ASP A 4 -34.59 11.71 22.29
C ASP A 4 -35.15 12.71 21.26
N ASP A 5 -35.03 12.36 19.98
CA ASP A 5 -35.60 13.07 18.84
C ASP A 5 -37.11 12.81 18.77
N GLN A 6 -37.89 13.59 19.54
CA GLN A 6 -39.35 13.65 19.42
C GLN A 6 -39.75 14.42 18.16
N SER A 7 -39.58 13.81 16.99
CA SER A 7 -40.20 14.23 15.73
C SER A 7 -40.97 13.06 15.11
N THR A 8 -42.26 13.28 14.86
CA THR A 8 -43.24 12.30 14.36
C THR A 8 -42.75 11.56 13.10
N ASP A 9 -43.08 10.26 13.00
CA ASP A 9 -42.68 9.25 12.00
C ASP A 9 -43.04 9.57 10.52
N ASN A 10 -43.50 10.78 10.20
CA ASN A 10 -44.05 11.16 8.89
C ASN A 10 -43.03 11.74 7.88
N ASP A 11 -41.77 11.99 8.26
CA ASP A 11 -40.76 12.65 7.40
C ASP A 11 -39.65 11.71 6.89
N THR A 12 -39.82 10.40 7.03
CA THR A 12 -38.86 9.40 6.52
C THR A 12 -39.24 8.97 5.11
N GLN A 13 -38.32 9.11 4.15
CA GLN A 13 -38.51 8.71 2.77
C GLN A 13 -37.45 7.69 2.37
N SER A 14 -37.82 6.72 1.52
CA SER A 14 -36.92 5.65 1.09
C SER A 14 -36.41 5.87 -0.34
N TYR A 15 -35.11 5.68 -0.52
CA TYR A 15 -34.42 5.88 -1.80
C TYR A 15 -33.53 4.70 -2.14
N MET A 16 -33.42 4.37 -3.43
CA MET A 16 -32.47 3.38 -3.93
C MET A 16 -31.09 4.04 -4.08
N CYS A 17 -30.06 3.44 -3.47
CA CYS A 17 -28.75 4.06 -3.36
C CYS A 17 -27.73 3.53 -4.36
N PHE A 18 -27.01 4.46 -4.95
CA PHE A 18 -25.92 4.21 -5.89
C PHE A 18 -24.65 4.97 -5.46
N PRO A 19 -23.45 4.50 -5.81
CA PRO A 19 -22.22 5.22 -5.48
C PRO A 19 -22.07 6.48 -6.33
N LEU A 20 -21.49 7.53 -5.75
CA LEU A 20 -21.17 8.78 -6.47
C LEU A 20 -20.28 8.55 -7.69
N SER A 21 -19.53 7.44 -7.77
CA SER A 21 -18.69 7.10 -8.93
C SER A 21 -19.47 6.77 -10.21
N GLN A 22 -20.78 6.51 -10.12
CA GLN A 22 -21.65 6.29 -11.28
C GLN A 22 -22.07 7.58 -11.97
N ILE A 23 -21.91 8.70 -11.29
CA ILE A 23 -22.12 10.03 -11.84
C ILE A 23 -20.76 10.74 -11.85
N GLU A 24 -20.52 11.67 -12.78
CA GLU A 24 -19.23 12.38 -12.89
C GLU A 24 -19.01 13.40 -11.74
N LYS A 25 -19.21 12.97 -10.48
CA LYS A 25 -19.20 13.77 -9.26
C LYS A 25 -18.28 13.18 -8.18
N SER A 26 -17.25 12.45 -8.59
CA SER A 26 -16.28 11.80 -7.69
C SER A 26 -15.49 12.77 -6.79
N HIS A 27 -15.45 14.07 -7.09
CA HIS A 27 -14.89 15.09 -6.18
C HIS A 27 -15.65 15.21 -4.85
N LEU A 28 -16.91 14.76 -4.79
CA LEU A 28 -17.73 14.74 -3.57
C LEU A 28 -17.41 13.54 -2.65
N GLU A 29 -16.62 12.56 -3.12
CA GLU A 29 -16.21 11.38 -2.32
C GLU A 29 -15.37 11.76 -1.09
N ALA A 30 -14.69 12.91 -1.11
CA ALA A 30 -13.88 13.40 0.01
C ALA A 30 -14.71 14.02 1.15
N GLY A 31 -15.99 14.32 0.91
CA GLY A 31 -16.90 14.96 1.87
C GLY A 31 -18.02 14.02 2.32
N ASN A 32 -18.96 14.57 3.09
CA ASN A 32 -20.15 13.86 3.58
C ASN A 32 -21.45 14.40 2.97
N ASN A 33 -21.37 14.88 1.74
CA ASN A 33 -22.54 15.33 0.98
C ASN A 33 -23.02 14.24 0.02
N ILE A 34 -24.33 14.09 -0.08
CA ILE A 34 -25.01 13.16 -0.99
C ILE A 34 -25.71 13.94 -2.11
N ILE A 35 -26.16 13.26 -3.15
CA ILE A 35 -27.05 13.82 -4.19
C ILE A 35 -28.42 13.15 -4.08
N MET A 36 -29.47 13.97 -4.05
CA MET A 36 -30.85 13.55 -3.82
C MET A 36 -31.76 14.03 -4.96
N PRO A 37 -32.99 13.52 -5.08
CA PRO A 37 -33.92 14.01 -6.09
C PRO A 37 -34.67 15.24 -5.62
N ALA A 38 -35.14 16.06 -6.56
CA ALA A 38 -35.88 17.28 -6.22
C ALA A 38 -37.16 16.99 -5.40
N SER A 39 -37.76 15.81 -5.56
CA SER A 39 -38.89 15.33 -4.73
C SER A 39 -38.58 15.19 -3.24
N ALA A 40 -37.29 15.11 -2.86
CA ALA A 40 -36.87 15.13 -1.45
C ALA A 40 -37.10 16.50 -0.77
N LEU A 41 -37.34 17.56 -1.55
CA LEU A 41 -37.68 18.88 -1.04
C LEU A 41 -39.18 18.97 -0.73
N SER A 42 -39.55 19.10 0.54
CA SER A 42 -40.92 19.51 0.91
C SER A 42 -41.18 20.96 0.46
N SER A 43 -42.44 21.30 0.15
CA SER A 43 -42.85 22.61 -0.39
C SER A 43 -42.47 23.81 0.50
N SER A 44 -42.20 23.57 1.79
CA SER A 44 -41.72 24.55 2.78
C SER A 44 -40.19 24.78 2.76
N SER A 45 -39.42 23.92 2.09
CA SER A 45 -37.95 23.84 2.17
C SER A 45 -37.22 24.48 0.96
N GLN A 46 -37.96 24.96 -0.04
CA GLN A 46 -37.43 25.49 -1.30
C GLN A 46 -36.61 26.79 -1.17
N LYS A 47 -36.66 27.48 -0.03
CA LYS A 47 -35.93 28.76 0.17
C LYS A 47 -34.48 28.59 0.66
N LEU A 48 -34.04 27.38 1.04
CA LEU A 48 -32.74 27.15 1.66
C LEU A 48 -32.09 25.83 1.18
N VAL A 49 -32.01 25.65 -0.14
CA VAL A 49 -31.59 24.40 -0.80
C VAL A 49 -30.18 23.91 -0.39
N CYS A 50 -29.33 24.77 0.17
CA CYS A 50 -27.94 24.45 0.52
C CYS A 50 -27.68 24.10 2.00
N ARG A 51 -28.69 23.81 2.84
CA ARG A 51 -28.50 23.77 4.31
C ARG A 51 -29.29 22.71 5.07
N MET A 52 -29.59 21.57 4.45
CA MET A 52 -30.30 20.47 5.11
C MET A 52 -29.34 19.34 5.50
N THR A 53 -29.46 18.88 6.75
CA THR A 53 -28.82 17.66 7.23
C THR A 53 -29.83 16.53 7.22
N PHE A 54 -29.40 15.36 6.76
CA PHE A 54 -30.22 14.17 6.72
C PHE A 54 -29.59 13.06 7.53
N ARG A 55 -30.45 12.30 8.21
CA ARG A 55 -30.11 11.02 8.81
C ARG A 55 -30.39 9.93 7.78
N ILE A 56 -29.36 9.18 7.43
CA ILE A 56 -29.46 7.99 6.56
C ILE A 56 -29.31 6.73 7.40
N ALA A 57 -30.20 5.77 7.20
CA ALA A 57 -30.09 4.41 7.71
C ALA A 57 -30.55 3.41 6.65
N LYS A 58 -30.05 2.18 6.68
CA LYS A 58 -30.49 1.14 5.75
C LYS A 58 -31.93 0.71 6.10
N SER A 59 -32.84 0.66 5.11
CA SER A 59 -34.29 0.55 5.36
C SER A 59 -34.74 -0.72 6.09
N ASN A 60 -34.00 -1.82 5.92
CA ASN A 60 -34.33 -3.13 6.48
C ASN A 60 -33.36 -3.57 7.58
N ASP A 61 -32.53 -2.65 8.07
CA ASP A 61 -31.57 -2.96 9.11
C ASP A 61 -32.18 -2.68 10.48
N THR A 62 -32.20 -3.69 11.35
CA THR A 62 -32.61 -3.55 12.75
C THR A 62 -31.49 -2.99 13.63
N SER A 63 -30.31 -2.74 13.06
CA SER A 63 -29.22 -2.07 13.74
C SER A 63 -29.56 -0.60 14.02
N THR A 64 -28.98 -0.03 15.07
CA THR A 64 -29.07 1.41 15.36
C THR A 64 -28.11 2.23 14.48
N LEU A 65 -27.49 1.62 13.47
CA LEU A 65 -26.45 2.23 12.65
C LEU A 65 -27.06 3.21 11.65
N HIS A 66 -26.71 4.48 11.82
CA HIS A 66 -27.15 5.58 10.98
C HIS A 66 -26.00 6.57 10.79
N TYR A 67 -26.15 7.46 9.83
CA TYR A 67 -25.17 8.51 9.55
C TYR A 67 -25.86 9.83 9.27
N HIS A 68 -25.25 10.93 9.72
CA HIS A 68 -25.71 12.28 9.40
C HIS A 68 -24.89 12.84 8.24
N CYS A 69 -25.55 13.42 7.25
CA CYS A 69 -24.92 13.91 6.02
C CYS A 69 -25.61 15.17 5.50
N GLY A 70 -24.94 15.93 4.64
CA GLY A 70 -25.55 17.02 3.89
C GLY A 70 -26.00 16.60 2.51
N VAL A 71 -26.71 17.48 1.81
CA VAL A 71 -27.00 17.32 0.37
C VAL A 71 -26.23 18.37 -0.40
N ALA A 72 -25.43 17.92 -1.38
CA ALA A 72 -24.72 18.83 -2.29
C ALA A 72 -25.70 19.44 -3.31
N GLU A 73 -26.51 18.59 -3.95
CA GLU A 73 -27.40 18.97 -5.05
C GLU A 73 -28.66 18.10 -5.07
N PHE A 74 -29.77 18.67 -5.55
CA PHE A 74 -31.05 17.97 -5.75
C PHE A 74 -31.27 17.64 -7.23
N THR A 75 -30.34 16.89 -7.82
CA THR A 75 -30.27 16.61 -9.26
C THR A 75 -30.49 15.13 -9.62
N ALA A 76 -30.71 14.24 -8.65
CA ALA A 76 -31.00 12.84 -8.93
C ALA A 76 -32.42 12.66 -9.49
N ASP A 77 -32.62 11.55 -10.21
CA ASP A 77 -33.95 11.11 -10.63
C ASP A 77 -34.78 10.67 -9.42
N ASP A 78 -36.10 10.87 -9.47
CA ASP A 78 -37.01 10.54 -8.37
C ASP A 78 -36.88 9.06 -7.95
N GLY A 79 -36.73 8.82 -6.64
CA GLY A 79 -36.52 7.50 -6.06
C GLY A 79 -35.04 7.06 -5.95
N PHE A 80 -34.10 7.86 -6.45
CA PHE A 80 -32.67 7.55 -6.41
C PHE A 80 -31.87 8.52 -5.54
N ALA A 81 -30.87 8.00 -4.83
CA ALA A 81 -29.90 8.80 -4.07
C ALA A 81 -28.47 8.33 -4.37
N PHE A 82 -27.53 9.28 -4.47
CA PHE A 82 -26.12 8.96 -4.69
C PHE A 82 -25.27 9.32 -3.47
N LEU A 83 -24.56 8.33 -2.95
CA LEU A 83 -23.80 8.45 -1.70
C LEU A 83 -22.30 8.24 -1.96
N PRO A 84 -21.43 8.89 -1.16
CA PRO A 84 -20.01 8.54 -1.13
C PRO A 84 -19.81 7.04 -0.83
N THR A 85 -18.88 6.43 -1.54
CA THR A 85 -18.56 5.01 -1.43
C THR A 85 -18.13 4.65 0.00
N TRP A 86 -17.42 5.53 0.70
CA TRP A 86 -17.03 5.32 2.09
C TRP A 86 -18.26 5.30 3.03
N MET A 87 -19.27 6.12 2.76
CA MET A 87 -20.50 6.19 3.56
C MET A 87 -21.34 4.93 3.35
N MET A 88 -21.45 4.46 2.11
CA MET A 88 -22.10 3.18 1.79
C MET A 88 -21.42 2.01 2.50
N LYS A 89 -20.09 1.95 2.49
CA LYS A 89 -19.31 0.93 3.22
C LYS A 89 -19.56 1.01 4.73
N LYS A 90 -19.54 2.22 5.31
CA LYS A 90 -19.76 2.45 6.75
C LYS A 90 -21.14 1.98 7.21
N LEU A 91 -22.17 2.20 6.39
CA LEU A 91 -23.55 1.80 6.66
C LEU A 91 -23.92 0.41 6.12
N ASN A 92 -22.97 -0.34 5.56
CA ASN A 92 -23.20 -1.65 4.93
C ASN A 92 -24.31 -1.62 3.86
N ILE A 93 -24.34 -0.56 3.07
CA ILE A 93 -25.24 -0.34 1.92
C ILE A 93 -24.53 -0.86 0.67
N ARG A 94 -25.20 -1.71 -0.09
CA ARG A 94 -24.76 -2.13 -1.43
C ARG A 94 -25.45 -1.28 -2.48
N GLU A 95 -24.87 -1.24 -3.68
CA GLU A 95 -25.52 -0.64 -4.83
C GLU A 95 -26.91 -1.26 -5.05
N GLY A 96 -27.93 -0.42 -5.20
CA GLY A 96 -29.32 -0.82 -5.36
C GLY A 96 -30.07 -1.09 -4.05
N ASP A 97 -29.42 -1.00 -2.88
CA ASP A 97 -30.12 -1.14 -1.59
C ASP A 97 -31.01 0.08 -1.30
N LEU A 98 -32.12 -0.15 -0.61
CA LEU A 98 -32.99 0.91 -0.09
C LEU A 98 -32.45 1.50 1.22
N VAL A 99 -32.39 2.82 1.28
CA VAL A 99 -32.08 3.57 2.50
C VAL A 99 -33.22 4.46 2.90
N ASN A 100 -33.42 4.61 4.19
CA ASN A 100 -34.32 5.58 4.78
C ASN A 100 -33.56 6.87 5.05
N VAL A 101 -34.06 7.95 4.48
CA VAL A 101 -33.54 9.30 4.62
C VAL A 101 -34.58 10.11 5.39
N LYS A 102 -34.18 10.64 6.54
CA LYS A 102 -35.01 11.51 7.39
C LYS A 102 -34.35 12.88 7.51
N ASN A 103 -35.10 13.95 7.27
CA ASN A 103 -34.63 15.31 7.55
C ASN A 103 -34.41 15.48 9.05
N THR A 104 -33.25 16.01 9.46
CA THR A 104 -32.88 16.13 10.86
C THR A 104 -32.16 17.45 11.11
N SER A 105 -32.44 18.10 12.23
CA SER A 105 -31.64 19.22 12.72
C SER A 105 -30.55 18.71 13.66
N LEU A 106 -29.31 19.14 13.46
CA LEU A 106 -28.23 18.93 14.43
C LEU A 106 -28.04 20.16 15.32
N PRO A 107 -27.65 19.99 16.59
CA PRO A 107 -27.35 21.12 17.45
C PRO A 107 -26.16 21.93 16.91
N GLU A 108 -26.19 23.24 17.13
CA GLU A 108 -25.12 24.15 16.76
C GLU A 108 -23.86 23.85 17.58
N GLY A 109 -22.74 23.67 16.90
CA GLY A 109 -21.47 23.36 17.54
C GLY A 109 -20.80 24.59 18.11
N ASN A 110 -20.26 24.47 19.32
CA ASN A 110 -19.49 25.54 19.97
C ASN A 110 -18.03 25.17 20.25
N TYR A 111 -17.68 23.89 20.13
CA TYR A 111 -16.34 23.40 20.34
C TYR A 111 -16.10 22.15 19.50
N ILE A 112 -14.91 22.08 18.88
CA ILE A 112 -14.38 20.87 18.25
C ILE A 112 -12.97 20.60 18.75
N LYS A 113 -12.69 19.32 19.00
CA LYS A 113 -11.33 18.81 19.18
C LYS A 113 -10.95 18.03 17.94
N VAL A 114 -9.86 18.44 17.33
CA VAL A 114 -9.37 17.83 16.09
C VAL A 114 -7.95 17.32 16.26
N GLN A 115 -7.64 16.22 15.60
CA GLN A 115 -6.32 15.62 15.58
C GLN A 115 -5.83 15.56 14.14
N PRO A 116 -4.87 16.42 13.76
CA PRO A 116 -4.22 16.29 12.47
C PRO A 116 -3.46 14.96 12.38
N HIS A 117 -3.46 14.34 11.21
CA HIS A 117 -2.67 13.12 11.00
C HIS A 117 -1.17 13.41 10.93
N THR A 118 -0.80 14.59 10.42
CA THR A 118 0.59 15.03 10.29
C THR A 118 0.83 16.34 11.04
N THR A 119 2.03 16.50 11.59
CA THR A 119 2.50 17.71 12.24
C THR A 119 2.57 18.87 11.25
N GLU A 120 2.72 18.57 9.96
CA GLU A 120 2.73 19.54 8.86
C GLU A 120 1.51 20.45 8.84
N PHE A 121 0.32 19.95 9.20
CA PHE A 121 -0.87 20.78 9.29
C PHE A 121 -0.68 21.94 10.27
N ILE A 122 -0.01 21.69 11.39
CA ILE A 122 0.26 22.70 12.43
C ILE A 122 1.54 23.48 12.12
N THR A 123 2.58 22.84 11.55
CA THR A 123 3.90 23.47 11.38
C THR A 123 4.08 24.21 10.06
N ASN A 124 3.44 23.77 8.97
CA ASN A 124 3.62 24.36 7.64
C ASN A 124 2.56 25.43 7.31
N LEU A 125 1.45 25.46 8.05
CA LEU A 125 0.42 26.49 7.90
C LEU A 125 0.70 27.66 8.84
N SER A 126 0.63 28.88 8.30
CA SER A 126 0.74 30.10 9.11
C SER A 126 -0.45 30.30 10.05
N ASP A 127 -1.63 29.83 9.64
CA ASP A 127 -2.87 29.88 10.41
C ASP A 127 -3.70 28.60 10.20
N PRO A 128 -3.39 27.51 10.93
CA PRO A 128 -4.07 26.22 10.77
C PRO A 128 -5.56 26.27 11.17
N ILE A 129 -5.93 27.19 12.09
CA ILE A 129 -7.32 27.34 12.52
C ILE A 129 -8.15 27.89 11.37
N SER A 130 -7.73 28.99 10.76
CA SER A 130 -8.50 29.61 9.67
C SER A 130 -8.61 28.68 8.45
N VAL A 131 -7.55 27.92 8.13
CA VAL A 131 -7.59 26.92 7.05
C VAL A 131 -8.59 25.82 7.35
N LEU A 132 -8.59 25.28 8.58
CA LEU A 132 -9.57 24.28 9.00
C LEU A 132 -11.00 24.83 8.93
N LYS A 133 -11.24 26.01 9.52
CA LYS A 133 -12.58 26.62 9.55
C LYS A 133 -13.12 26.87 8.14
N LYS A 134 -12.25 27.31 7.21
CA LYS A 134 -12.64 27.49 5.81
C LYS A 134 -13.03 26.16 5.16
N ALA A 135 -12.22 25.12 5.29
CA ALA A 135 -12.50 23.83 4.68
C ALA A 135 -13.77 23.17 5.22
N LEU A 136 -13.99 23.27 6.54
CA LEU A 136 -15.21 22.76 7.17
C LEU A 136 -16.46 23.50 6.67
N ARG A 137 -16.39 24.83 6.55
CA ARG A 137 -17.48 25.63 5.99
C ARG A 137 -17.79 25.28 4.53
N ASP A 138 -16.76 25.07 3.72
CA ASP A 138 -16.91 24.90 2.27
C ASP A 138 -17.37 23.49 1.87
N HIS A 139 -17.03 22.46 2.65
CA HIS A 139 -17.16 21.06 2.22
C HIS A 139 -17.86 20.11 3.20
N VAL A 140 -18.10 20.53 4.45
CA VAL A 140 -18.61 19.64 5.50
C VAL A 140 -19.93 20.16 6.03
N ALA A 141 -21.01 19.41 5.77
CA ALA A 141 -22.33 19.85 6.19
C ALA A 141 -22.63 19.61 7.67
N CYS A 142 -22.07 18.54 8.20
CA CYS A 142 -22.17 18.18 9.61
C CYS A 142 -20.88 17.52 10.06
N LEU A 143 -20.52 17.72 11.32
CA LEU A 143 -19.34 17.12 11.92
C LEU A 143 -19.76 16.09 12.95
N ILE A 144 -19.13 14.93 12.87
CA ILE A 144 -19.41 13.81 13.74
C ILE A 144 -18.10 13.39 14.42
N SER A 145 -18.15 13.26 15.74
CA SER A 145 -17.04 12.73 16.54
C SER A 145 -16.67 11.31 16.06
N GLY A 146 -15.37 11.07 15.89
CA GLY A 146 -14.82 9.81 15.38
C GLY A 146 -14.69 9.73 13.85
N ASP A 147 -15.18 10.73 13.10
CA ASP A 147 -14.95 10.80 11.65
C ASP A 147 -13.64 11.51 11.31
N SER A 148 -13.21 11.36 10.06
CA SER A 148 -12.08 12.12 9.51
C SER A 148 -12.55 12.91 8.30
N VAL A 149 -12.07 14.16 8.21
CA VAL A 149 -12.36 15.09 7.12
C VAL A 149 -11.07 15.42 6.38
N VAL A 150 -11.19 15.59 5.07
CA VAL A 150 -10.08 16.01 4.21
C VAL A 150 -10.07 17.54 4.12
N VAL A 151 -8.95 18.16 4.48
CA VAL A 151 -8.73 19.60 4.40
C VAL A 151 -7.75 19.90 3.29
N ASN A 152 -8.25 20.45 2.18
CA ASN A 152 -7.45 20.86 1.05
C ASN A 152 -6.95 22.30 1.24
N HIS A 153 -5.63 22.50 1.17
CA HIS A 153 -5.05 23.84 1.19
C HIS A 153 -3.85 23.94 0.26
N LYS A 154 -3.96 24.80 -0.76
CA LYS A 154 -3.01 24.90 -1.88
C LYS A 154 -2.92 23.56 -2.62
N GLU A 155 -1.71 23.01 -2.79
CA GLU A 155 -1.45 21.73 -3.45
C GLU A 155 -1.35 20.55 -2.45
N ASN A 156 -1.68 20.78 -1.18
CA ASN A 156 -1.58 19.77 -0.12
C ASN A 156 -2.97 19.33 0.37
N GLU A 157 -3.07 18.02 0.65
CA GLU A 157 -4.22 17.37 1.26
C GLU A 157 -3.88 16.98 2.71
N TYR A 158 -4.66 17.47 3.67
CA TYR A 158 -4.45 17.20 5.09
C TYR A 158 -5.63 16.42 5.67
N LEU A 159 -5.37 15.22 6.19
CA LEU A 159 -6.39 14.42 6.85
C LEU A 159 -6.51 14.81 8.33
N ILE A 160 -7.71 15.22 8.75
CA ILE A 160 -7.99 15.70 10.10
C ILE A 160 -9.04 14.80 10.74
N HIS A 161 -8.69 14.15 11.85
CA HIS A 161 -9.61 13.35 12.62
C HIS A 161 -10.39 14.21 13.63
N ILE A 162 -11.71 14.06 13.69
CA ILE A 162 -12.58 14.76 14.62
C ILE A 162 -12.65 13.94 15.90
N VAL A 163 -11.91 14.34 16.93
CA VAL A 163 -11.82 13.60 18.19
C VAL A 163 -13.08 13.78 19.03
N GLU A 164 -13.58 15.03 19.10
CA GLU A 164 -14.71 15.38 19.95
C GLU A 164 -15.44 16.59 19.39
N THR A 165 -16.76 16.60 19.54
CA THR A 165 -17.66 17.71 19.19
C THR A 165 -18.58 18.02 20.36
N LYS A 166 -18.95 19.29 20.55
CA LYS A 166 -19.90 19.73 21.59
C LYS A 166 -20.97 20.65 20.99
N PRO A 167 -22.24 20.55 21.46
CA PRO A 167 -22.70 19.82 22.66
C PRO A 167 -23.01 18.33 22.46
N SER A 168 -23.03 17.84 21.21
CA SER A 168 -23.37 16.47 20.86
C SER A 168 -22.26 15.82 20.04
N GLY A 169 -22.27 14.48 19.93
CA GLY A 169 -21.37 13.72 19.07
C GLY A 169 -21.58 13.98 17.57
N ALA A 170 -22.70 14.60 17.18
CA ALA A 170 -22.94 15.14 15.84
C ALA A 170 -23.45 16.58 15.96
N ILE A 171 -22.83 17.50 15.24
CA ILE A 171 -23.11 18.94 15.30
C ILE A 171 -23.17 19.57 13.90
N SER A 172 -23.83 20.72 13.82
CA SER A 172 -23.72 21.62 12.68
C SER A 172 -22.85 22.82 13.01
N LEU A 173 -21.96 23.22 12.10
CA LEU A 173 -21.13 24.44 12.24
C LEU A 173 -21.55 25.56 11.27
N PHE A 174 -22.70 25.42 10.61
CA PHE A 174 -23.10 26.33 9.54
C PHE A 174 -23.39 27.75 9.99
N GLU A 175 -24.05 27.91 11.13
CA GLU A 175 -24.49 29.22 11.65
C GLU A 175 -23.46 29.85 12.59
N ASN A 176 -22.56 29.02 13.14
CA ASN A 176 -21.52 29.45 14.07
C ASN A 176 -20.14 29.41 13.43
N ASP A 177 -19.57 30.58 13.14
CA ASP A 177 -18.15 30.70 12.79
C ASP A 177 -17.24 30.84 14.02
N ASN A 178 -17.85 31.12 15.18
CA ASN A 178 -17.19 31.40 16.44
C ASN A 178 -17.28 30.19 17.40
N TYR A 179 -16.80 29.04 16.94
CA TYR A 179 -16.54 27.88 17.77
C TYR A 179 -15.06 27.78 18.14
N GLU A 180 -14.80 27.18 19.29
CA GLU A 180 -13.45 26.88 19.77
C GLU A 180 -12.89 25.65 19.04
N VAL A 181 -11.60 25.72 18.68
CA VAL A 181 -10.87 24.63 18.03
C VAL A 181 -9.71 24.24 18.93
N GLU A 182 -9.76 23.02 19.47
CA GLU A 182 -8.64 22.43 20.19
C GLU A 182 -7.89 21.46 19.28
N PHE A 183 -6.59 21.67 19.11
CA PHE A 183 -5.73 20.69 18.48
C PHE A 183 -5.24 19.66 19.50
N ALA A 184 -5.67 18.41 19.31
CA ALA A 184 -4.97 17.28 19.87
C ALA A 184 -3.58 17.16 19.22
N LYS A 185 -2.66 16.50 19.92
CA LYS A 185 -1.33 16.21 19.37
C LYS A 185 -1.50 15.46 18.05
N PRO A 186 -0.84 15.91 16.96
CA PRO A 186 -0.85 15.19 15.70
C PRO A 186 -0.49 13.71 15.87
N LEU A 187 -1.04 12.82 15.03
CA LEU A 187 -0.78 11.37 15.16
C LEU A 187 0.71 11.01 15.05
N ASP A 188 1.49 11.83 14.36
CA ASP A 188 2.94 11.74 14.20
C ASP A 188 3.75 12.53 15.26
N TYR A 189 3.10 13.14 16.27
CA TYR A 189 3.78 13.92 17.31
C TYR A 189 4.36 13.04 18.44
N TYR A 190 5.69 12.92 18.51
CA TYR A 190 6.41 12.16 19.54
C TYR A 190 6.98 13.05 20.66
N LYS A 191 6.58 12.81 21.92
CA LYS A 191 7.32 13.29 23.11
C LYS A 191 8.52 12.37 23.36
N GLN A 192 9.73 12.88 23.22
CA GLN A 192 10.97 12.18 23.60
C GLN A 192 10.91 11.82 25.11
N PRO A 193 11.07 10.54 25.52
CA PRO A 193 11.19 10.20 26.93
C PRO A 193 12.54 10.68 27.48
N LYS A 194 12.51 11.37 28.63
CA LYS A 194 13.73 11.79 29.33
C LYS A 194 14.60 10.56 29.63
N PRO A 195 15.89 10.53 29.27
CA PRO A 195 16.75 9.38 29.55
C PRO A 195 16.91 9.17 31.05
N ARG A 196 16.55 7.99 31.57
CA ARG A 196 16.95 7.55 32.92
C ARG A 196 18.44 7.23 32.89
N ARG A 197 19.25 7.98 33.65
CA ARG A 197 20.67 7.67 33.88
C ARG A 197 20.76 6.52 34.91
N PHE A 198 21.45 5.44 34.55
CA PHE A 198 21.93 4.46 35.53
C PHE A 198 23.25 4.97 36.16
N PRO A 199 23.48 4.76 37.47
CA PRO A 199 24.66 5.28 38.14
C PRO A 199 25.89 4.40 37.85
N HIS A 200 26.96 5.00 37.33
CA HIS A 200 28.30 4.43 37.44
C HIS A 200 29.02 5.03 38.66
N GLN A 201 29.70 4.16 39.41
CA GLN A 201 30.40 4.44 40.66
C GLN A 201 31.63 5.34 40.48
N GLY A 202 31.77 6.32 41.40
CA GLY A 202 33.01 6.94 41.95
C GLY A 202 33.99 7.59 40.98
N SER A 203 34.52 8.80 41.17
CA SER A 203 34.73 9.67 42.35
C SER A 203 35.04 11.07 41.76
N GLY A 204 34.35 12.15 42.12
CA GLY A 204 34.71 13.04 43.24
C GLY A 204 34.82 14.49 42.73
N GLU A 205 34.19 15.41 43.47
CA GLU A 205 34.32 16.89 43.45
C GLU A 205 33.42 17.76 42.52
N ILE A 206 32.30 18.19 43.14
CA ILE A 206 31.76 19.54 43.37
C ILE A 206 31.70 20.57 42.21
N LEU A 207 30.44 20.83 41.82
CA LEU A 207 29.75 22.09 41.48
C LEU A 207 30.59 23.32 41.07
N GLU A 208 30.35 23.78 39.84
CA GLU A 208 29.81 25.13 39.56
C GLU A 208 29.10 25.09 38.19
N GLU A 209 27.79 25.40 38.19
CA GLU A 209 27.00 25.62 36.98
C GLU A 209 27.34 27.02 36.44
N ASP A 210 27.89 27.08 35.23
CA ASP A 210 27.76 28.26 34.37
C ASP A 210 27.31 27.84 32.97
N ASP A 211 26.32 28.59 32.49
CA ASP A 211 25.56 28.34 31.27
C ASP A 211 26.45 28.45 30.03
N THR A 212 26.80 27.32 29.43
CA THR A 212 27.17 27.29 28.01
C THR A 212 26.32 26.32 27.22
N ILE A 213 25.55 26.93 26.32
CA ILE A 213 24.66 26.36 25.32
C ILE A 213 25.33 25.19 24.60
N TYR A 214 24.79 23.98 24.78
CA TYR A 214 25.06 22.83 23.91
C TYR A 214 23.76 22.39 23.22
N GLN A 215 23.64 22.75 21.94
CA GLN A 215 22.60 22.22 21.05
C GLN A 215 22.90 20.75 20.70
N PRO A 216 21.92 19.83 20.75
CA PRO A 216 22.12 18.47 20.26
C PRO A 216 22.14 18.46 18.73
N VAL A 217 23.24 17.99 18.16
CA VAL A 217 23.45 17.84 16.72
C VAL A 217 22.47 16.80 16.15
N LYS A 218 21.39 17.28 15.51
CA LYS A 218 20.78 16.55 14.39
C LYS A 218 21.81 16.52 13.27
N LYS A 219 22.43 15.36 12.99
CA LYS A 219 23.23 15.22 11.76
C LYS A 219 22.28 15.19 10.56
N LYS A 220 21.98 16.38 10.06
CA LYS A 220 21.54 16.61 8.68
C LYS A 220 22.75 16.29 7.80
N LEU A 221 22.83 15.07 7.25
CA LEU A 221 23.80 14.82 6.19
C LEU A 221 23.35 15.60 4.97
N ARG A 222 24.10 16.66 4.67
CA ARG A 222 23.97 17.41 3.42
C ARG A 222 24.60 16.53 2.33
N LEU A 223 23.76 16.02 1.44
CA LEU A 223 24.15 15.17 0.33
C LEU A 223 25.01 15.98 -0.65
N THR A 224 26.23 15.52 -0.90
CA THR A 224 27.03 15.98 -2.03
C THR A 224 26.86 14.96 -3.15
N LEU A 225 26.06 15.31 -4.15
CA LEU A 225 25.88 14.50 -5.37
C LEU A 225 27.18 14.51 -6.16
N SER A 226 27.81 13.34 -6.33
CA SER A 226 28.84 13.15 -7.36
C SER A 226 28.19 12.51 -8.59
N SER A 227 27.90 13.33 -9.59
CA SER A 227 27.42 12.87 -10.89
C SER A 227 28.55 12.16 -11.65
N VAL A 228 28.41 10.87 -11.91
CA VAL A 228 29.21 10.19 -12.95
C VAL A 228 28.28 9.94 -14.13
N ALA A 229 28.30 10.87 -15.09
CA ALA A 229 27.53 10.78 -16.30
C ALA A 229 28.23 9.86 -17.31
N ASN A 230 27.63 8.71 -17.61
CA ASN A 230 27.95 7.93 -18.81
C ASN A 230 26.78 8.04 -19.80
N LYS A 231 26.90 8.97 -20.77
CA LYS A 231 25.96 9.09 -21.88
C LYS A 231 26.34 8.09 -22.97
N GLN A 232 25.46 7.12 -23.25
CA GLN A 232 25.42 6.46 -24.55
C GLN A 232 24.08 6.82 -25.22
N GLN A 233 24.16 7.57 -26.32
CA GLN A 233 23.04 7.96 -27.17
C GLN A 233 22.72 6.80 -28.12
N THR A 234 21.49 6.29 -28.09
CA THR A 234 20.90 5.56 -29.21
C THR A 234 19.72 6.35 -29.75
N LYS A 235 19.81 6.70 -31.04
CA LYS A 235 18.77 7.42 -31.79
C LYS A 235 17.66 6.44 -32.17
N VAL A 236 16.41 6.72 -31.82
CA VAL A 236 15.24 6.08 -32.46
C VAL A 236 14.14 7.13 -32.71
N LYS A 237 13.51 7.02 -33.88
CA LYS A 237 12.40 7.86 -34.37
C LYS A 237 11.08 7.49 -33.65
N PRO A 238 10.17 8.44 -33.38
CA PRO A 238 8.90 8.16 -32.72
C PRO A 238 7.94 7.39 -33.64
N PHE A 239 7.28 6.39 -33.08
CA PHE A 239 6.17 5.66 -33.71
C PHE A 239 4.85 6.40 -33.41
N THR A 240 4.12 6.76 -34.46
CA THR A 240 2.79 7.37 -34.38
C THR A 240 1.74 6.28 -34.55
N GLY A 241 1.20 5.76 -33.45
CA GLY A 241 0.08 4.82 -33.47
C GLY A 241 -0.77 5.03 -32.22
N GLN A 242 -1.95 5.63 -32.39
CA GLN A 242 -2.97 5.68 -31.33
C GLN A 242 -3.63 4.30 -31.24
N SER A 243 -3.47 3.59 -30.12
CA SER A 243 -4.32 2.44 -29.80
C SER A 243 -5.31 2.81 -28.68
N LYS A 244 -6.60 2.81 -29.01
CA LYS A 244 -7.68 2.82 -28.02
C LYS A 244 -7.62 1.50 -27.23
N LEU A 245 -7.45 1.56 -25.91
CA LEU A 245 -7.62 0.40 -25.03
C LEU A 245 -9.12 0.12 -24.81
N PRO A 246 -9.55 -1.14 -24.63
CA PRO A 246 -10.86 -1.47 -24.08
C PRO A 246 -10.87 -1.30 -22.55
N ASP A 247 -12.01 -0.85 -21.98
CA ASP A 247 -12.23 -0.53 -20.56
C ASP A 247 -12.21 -1.73 -19.58
N ASN A 248 -11.77 -2.93 -20.00
CA ASN A 248 -11.66 -4.09 -19.13
C ASN A 248 -10.19 -4.36 -18.77
N ILE A 249 -9.83 -4.17 -17.50
CA ILE A 249 -8.51 -4.52 -16.99
C ILE A 249 -8.37 -6.06 -17.02
N ILE A 250 -7.51 -6.56 -17.90
CA ILE A 250 -7.19 -8.00 -17.98
C ILE A 250 -5.99 -8.27 -17.08
N ARG A 251 -6.15 -9.16 -16.10
CA ARG A 251 -5.06 -9.60 -15.22
C ARG A 251 -4.58 -10.98 -15.60
N LYS A 252 -3.27 -11.20 -15.51
CA LYS A 252 -2.62 -12.48 -15.80
C LYS A 252 -1.58 -12.77 -14.72
N ILE A 253 -1.22 -14.05 -14.60
CA ILE A 253 -0.12 -14.49 -13.75
C ILE A 253 1.03 -14.90 -14.66
N LEU A 254 2.19 -14.25 -14.51
CA LEU A 254 3.41 -14.64 -15.20
C LEU A 254 4.21 -15.61 -14.32
N LEU A 255 4.60 -16.75 -14.89
CA LEU A 255 5.44 -17.77 -14.29
C LEU A 255 6.81 -17.78 -14.97
N VAL A 256 7.89 -17.64 -14.18
CA VAL A 256 9.25 -17.47 -14.72
C VAL A 256 10.27 -18.29 -13.93
N ALA A 257 11.04 -19.12 -14.62
CA ALA A 257 12.24 -19.82 -14.14
C ALA A 257 13.20 -20.01 -15.33
N PRO A 258 14.52 -20.21 -15.15
CA PRO A 258 15.49 -20.24 -16.26
C PRO A 258 15.14 -21.07 -17.51
N LYS A 259 14.29 -22.11 -17.37
CA LYS A 259 13.84 -22.99 -18.46
C LYS A 259 12.31 -23.01 -18.65
N PHE A 260 11.58 -22.15 -17.93
CA PHE A 260 10.13 -22.16 -17.91
C PHE A 260 9.59 -20.74 -17.91
N HIS A 261 8.83 -20.41 -18.95
CA HIS A 261 8.17 -19.13 -19.13
C HIS A 261 6.74 -19.40 -19.54
N ALA A 262 5.78 -18.93 -18.75
CA ALA A 262 4.37 -19.19 -19.03
C ALA A 262 3.47 -18.11 -18.45
N ILE A 263 2.26 -18.04 -18.99
CA ILE A 263 1.16 -17.22 -18.48
C ILE A 263 0.01 -18.12 -18.06
N VAL A 264 -0.67 -17.72 -17.00
CA VAL A 264 -1.96 -18.28 -16.56
C VAL A 264 -2.97 -17.16 -16.46
N ASP A 265 -4.21 -17.41 -16.86
CA ASP A 265 -5.30 -16.46 -16.60
C ASP A 265 -5.49 -16.27 -15.11
N SER A 266 -5.57 -15.00 -14.69
CA SER A 266 -5.86 -14.69 -13.29
C SER A 266 -7.32 -14.93 -12.92
N GLU A 267 -8.22 -15.28 -13.84
CA GLU A 267 -9.64 -15.46 -13.51
C GLU A 267 -9.87 -16.46 -12.36
N PRO A 268 -10.99 -16.36 -11.60
CA PRO A 268 -11.24 -17.17 -10.40
C PRO A 268 -11.10 -18.67 -10.65
N CYS A 269 -11.36 -19.11 -11.88
CA CYS A 269 -11.26 -20.49 -12.28
C CYS A 269 -9.89 -20.90 -12.79
N GLY A 270 -8.93 -20.00 -13.04
CA GLY A 270 -7.57 -20.28 -13.55
C GLY A 270 -7.57 -21.02 -14.90
N GLY A 271 -7.17 -20.34 -15.97
CA GLY A 271 -7.02 -20.94 -17.30
C GLY A 271 -5.89 -21.98 -17.37
N ASP A 272 -5.74 -22.63 -18.52
CA ASP A 272 -4.60 -23.52 -18.76
C ASP A 272 -3.28 -22.74 -18.73
N VAL A 273 -2.20 -23.40 -18.31
CA VAL A 273 -0.85 -22.82 -18.35
C VAL A 273 -0.38 -22.72 -19.80
N VAL A 274 -0.24 -21.50 -20.30
CA VAL A 274 0.22 -21.22 -21.67
C VAL A 274 1.72 -20.94 -21.65
N LYS A 275 2.52 -21.85 -22.23
CA LYS A 275 3.96 -21.64 -22.37
C LYS A 275 4.27 -20.55 -23.38
N LEU A 276 5.25 -19.72 -23.06
CA LEU A 276 5.73 -18.63 -23.89
C LEU A 276 7.20 -18.85 -24.25
N ASP A 277 7.61 -18.29 -25.38
CA ASP A 277 9.03 -18.14 -25.69
C ASP A 277 9.63 -16.99 -24.89
N TYR A 278 10.90 -17.17 -24.48
CA TYR A 278 11.62 -16.11 -23.79
C TYR A 278 11.86 -14.92 -24.74
N PRO A 279 11.51 -13.69 -24.32
CA PRO A 279 11.72 -12.46 -25.10
C PRO A 279 13.19 -12.01 -25.17
N PHE A 280 14.08 -12.65 -24.41
CA PHE A 280 15.52 -12.38 -24.36
C PHE A 280 16.29 -13.71 -24.35
N GLU A 281 17.60 -13.68 -24.60
CA GLU A 281 18.45 -14.88 -24.66
C GLU A 281 18.65 -15.53 -23.27
N CYS A 282 17.60 -16.11 -22.72
CA CYS A 282 17.62 -16.83 -21.45
C CYS A 282 18.07 -18.30 -21.63
N GLN A 283 18.08 -18.80 -22.87
CA GLN A 283 18.46 -20.16 -23.20
C GLN A 283 20.00 -20.40 -23.25
N LYS A 284 20.82 -19.38 -22.93
CA LYS A 284 22.29 -19.52 -22.93
C LYS A 284 22.76 -20.36 -21.74
N LYS A 285 23.70 -21.29 -21.99
CA LYS A 285 24.42 -22.04 -20.93
C LYS A 285 25.00 -21.04 -19.91
N GLY A 286 24.38 -20.94 -18.73
CA GLY A 286 24.89 -20.09 -17.64
C GLY A 286 23.86 -19.35 -16.80
N VAL A 287 22.59 -19.23 -17.21
CA VAL A 287 21.54 -18.63 -16.35
C VAL A 287 21.35 -19.50 -15.11
N ARG A 288 21.50 -18.91 -13.91
CA ARG A 288 21.38 -19.62 -12.62
C ARG A 288 19.98 -19.46 -12.02
N TYR A 289 19.43 -18.25 -12.05
CA TYR A 289 18.08 -17.94 -11.57
C TYR A 289 17.55 -16.65 -12.24
N ILE A 290 16.23 -16.54 -12.27
CA ILE A 290 15.50 -15.32 -12.65
C ILE A 290 14.65 -14.94 -11.43
N ARG A 291 14.55 -13.64 -11.13
CA ARG A 291 13.65 -13.10 -10.12
C ARG A 291 12.72 -12.10 -10.77
N VAL A 292 11.45 -12.14 -10.36
CA VAL A 292 10.50 -11.08 -10.70
C VAL A 292 10.47 -10.12 -9.52
N ILE A 293 10.82 -8.85 -9.74
CA ILE A 293 11.00 -7.90 -8.64
C ILE A 293 9.84 -6.91 -8.48
N GLY A 294 8.95 -6.84 -9.47
CA GLY A 294 7.74 -6.02 -9.43
C GLY A 294 7.10 -5.82 -10.81
N THR A 295 5.98 -5.10 -10.84
CA THR A 295 5.23 -4.79 -12.06
C THR A 295 4.71 -3.35 -12.02
N PHE A 296 4.47 -2.75 -13.19
CA PHE A 296 3.79 -1.46 -13.34
C PHE A 296 3.24 -1.33 -14.76
N SER A 297 1.99 -0.89 -14.92
CA SER A 297 1.38 -0.59 -16.24
C SER A 297 1.61 -1.66 -17.32
N GLY A 298 1.56 -2.94 -16.91
CA GLY A 298 1.80 -4.15 -17.71
C GLY A 298 3.24 -4.49 -18.07
N ILE A 299 4.19 -3.75 -17.52
CA ILE A 299 5.61 -4.06 -17.54
C ILE A 299 5.95 -4.87 -16.31
N VAL A 300 6.69 -5.95 -16.51
CA VAL A 300 7.27 -6.80 -15.47
C VAL A 300 8.77 -6.52 -15.40
N VAL A 301 9.27 -6.29 -14.19
CA VAL A 301 10.69 -6.05 -13.95
C VAL A 301 11.36 -7.34 -13.53
N LEU A 302 12.31 -7.80 -14.35
CA LEU A 302 13.02 -9.06 -14.16
C LEU A 302 14.48 -8.80 -13.81
N VAL A 303 15.03 -9.63 -12.92
CA VAL A 303 16.47 -9.73 -12.67
C VAL A 303 16.95 -11.10 -13.12
N VAL A 304 17.88 -11.11 -14.07
CA VAL A 304 18.46 -12.33 -14.64
C VAL A 304 19.89 -12.49 -14.17
N ASN A 305 20.18 -13.61 -13.50
CA ASN A 305 21.51 -13.90 -12.96
C ASN A 305 22.22 -14.97 -13.78
N ASN A 306 23.40 -14.61 -14.28
CA ASN A 306 24.24 -15.45 -15.12
C ASN A 306 25.55 -15.79 -14.41
N ARG A 307 25.97 -17.04 -14.55
CA ARG A 307 27.29 -17.51 -14.15
C ARG A 307 28.29 -17.25 -15.27
N LYS A 308 29.34 -16.48 -14.96
CA LYS A 308 30.53 -16.38 -15.80
C LYS A 308 31.57 -17.38 -15.31
N ASN A 309 31.92 -18.34 -16.17
CA ASN A 309 33.10 -19.16 -15.98
C ASN A 309 34.29 -18.40 -16.57
N VAL A 310 35.21 -17.94 -15.73
CA VAL A 310 36.50 -17.42 -16.17
C VAL A 310 37.54 -18.45 -15.74
N GLU A 311 38.31 -18.99 -16.68
CA GLU A 311 39.34 -19.98 -16.39
C GLU A 311 40.34 -19.42 -15.36
N GLY A 312 40.65 -20.23 -14.33
CA GLY A 312 41.57 -19.84 -13.25
C GLY A 312 41.01 -18.89 -12.19
N MET A 313 39.73 -18.48 -12.26
CA MET A 313 39.08 -17.66 -11.23
C MET A 313 37.87 -18.37 -10.59
N PRO A 314 37.52 -18.02 -9.33
CA PRO A 314 36.27 -18.47 -8.72
C PRO A 314 35.06 -18.08 -9.58
N LYS A 315 34.00 -18.90 -9.52
CA LYS A 315 32.78 -18.75 -10.33
C LYS A 315 32.09 -17.41 -9.98
N LYS A 316 32.02 -16.50 -10.95
CA LYS A 316 31.47 -15.14 -10.75
C LYS A 316 30.02 -15.05 -11.25
N LEU A 317 29.16 -14.35 -10.51
CA LEU A 317 27.80 -14.04 -10.94
C LEU A 317 27.72 -12.63 -11.53
N THR A 318 26.88 -12.47 -12.55
CA THR A 318 26.47 -11.16 -13.10
C THR A 318 24.96 -11.08 -13.12
N SER A 319 24.41 -9.92 -12.76
CA SER A 319 22.96 -9.66 -12.78
C SER A 319 22.64 -8.71 -13.93
N ARG A 320 21.48 -8.87 -14.57
CA ARG A 320 20.94 -7.89 -15.52
C ARG A 320 19.49 -7.60 -15.13
N ILE A 321 19.10 -6.35 -15.26
CA ILE A 321 17.73 -5.92 -15.04
C ILE A 321 17.07 -5.73 -16.40
N ILE A 322 15.88 -6.31 -16.57
CA ILE A 322 15.13 -6.31 -17.82
C ILE A 322 13.71 -5.80 -17.53
N LEU A 323 13.29 -4.77 -18.25
CA LEU A 323 11.89 -4.39 -18.36
C LEU A 323 11.27 -5.25 -19.45
N TYR A 324 10.18 -5.95 -19.15
CA TYR A 324 9.57 -6.91 -20.06
C TYR A 324 8.06 -6.71 -20.12
N ASN A 325 7.49 -6.58 -21.31
CA ASN A 325 6.05 -6.65 -21.52
C ASN A 325 5.66 -8.06 -22.00
N PRO A 326 4.95 -8.87 -21.18
CA PRO A 326 4.58 -10.22 -21.59
C PRO A 326 3.58 -10.30 -22.73
N LEU A 327 2.75 -9.27 -22.94
CA LEU A 327 1.75 -9.22 -24.00
C LEU A 327 2.40 -8.88 -25.35
N THR A 328 3.26 -7.87 -25.40
CA THR A 328 3.90 -7.42 -26.66
C THR A 328 5.18 -8.18 -26.98
N HIS A 329 5.69 -8.97 -26.03
CA HIS A 329 6.99 -9.63 -26.08
C HIS A 329 8.20 -8.68 -26.18
N GLU A 330 8.00 -7.37 -26.07
CA GLU A 330 9.08 -6.40 -26.07
C GLU A 330 9.84 -6.42 -24.75
N SER A 331 11.16 -6.20 -24.82
CA SER A 331 11.99 -6.08 -23.63
C SER A 331 13.08 -5.02 -23.80
N GLU A 332 13.47 -4.41 -22.68
CA GLU A 332 14.57 -3.47 -22.60
C GLU A 332 15.53 -3.88 -21.46
N ILE A 333 16.82 -3.93 -21.76
CA ILE A 333 17.85 -4.17 -20.74
C ILE A 333 18.28 -2.83 -20.15
N LEU A 334 18.11 -2.67 -18.84
CA LEU A 334 18.54 -1.47 -18.14
C LEU A 334 20.07 -1.46 -17.93
N PRO A 335 20.68 -0.26 -17.84
CA PRO A 335 22.11 -0.15 -17.59
C PRO A 335 22.47 -0.84 -16.27
N ASP A 336 23.51 -1.67 -16.32
CA ASP A 336 24.00 -2.38 -15.14
C ASP A 336 24.71 -1.38 -14.22
N PRO A 337 24.30 -1.26 -12.95
CA PRO A 337 25.08 -0.53 -11.96
C PRO A 337 26.40 -1.25 -11.79
N TYR A 338 27.52 -0.53 -11.96
CA TYR A 338 28.86 -1.10 -11.83
C TYR A 338 28.96 -1.97 -10.57
N SER A 339 29.02 -3.29 -10.79
CA SER A 339 28.99 -4.29 -9.72
C SER A 339 30.34 -5.01 -9.74
N PRO A 340 31.20 -4.86 -8.71
CA PRO A 340 32.34 -5.76 -8.59
C PRO A 340 31.81 -7.19 -8.47
N PHE A 341 32.49 -8.15 -9.09
CA PHE A 341 32.05 -9.53 -9.12
C PHE A 341 31.98 -10.10 -7.70
N TYR A 342 30.86 -10.76 -7.35
CA TYR A 342 30.69 -11.36 -6.02
C TYR A 342 30.79 -12.89 -6.07
N GLU A 343 31.41 -13.46 -5.03
CA GLU A 343 31.37 -14.89 -4.73
C GLU A 343 30.05 -15.19 -4.02
N ASP A 344 29.19 -15.98 -4.68
CA ASP A 344 28.01 -16.66 -4.13
C ASP A 344 26.92 -15.86 -3.38
N ASN A 345 27.06 -14.54 -3.19
CA ASN A 345 26.04 -13.71 -2.56
C ASN A 345 24.98 -13.19 -3.54
N ILE A 346 23.71 -13.45 -3.22
CA ILE A 346 22.54 -12.97 -3.96
C ILE A 346 22.16 -11.58 -3.43
N HIS A 347 22.14 -10.58 -4.33
CA HIS A 347 21.64 -9.24 -4.00
C HIS A 347 20.16 -9.28 -3.62
N LYS A 348 19.75 -8.39 -2.73
CA LYS A 348 18.33 -8.19 -2.43
C LYS A 348 17.79 -7.05 -3.26
N TYR A 349 16.68 -7.28 -3.93
CA TYR A 349 16.06 -6.30 -4.82
C TYR A 349 14.71 -5.87 -4.28
N GLY A 350 14.26 -4.70 -4.71
CA GLY A 350 12.88 -4.26 -4.54
C GLY A 350 12.51 -3.28 -5.63
N PHE A 351 11.24 -3.28 -6.01
CA PHE A 351 10.69 -2.36 -6.98
C PHE A 351 9.54 -1.59 -6.35
N GLY A 352 9.56 -0.27 -6.49
CA GLY A 352 8.55 0.57 -5.90
C GLY A 352 8.54 1.95 -6.53
N TYR A 353 7.67 2.82 -6.04
CA TYR A 353 7.63 4.21 -6.46
C TYR A 353 7.71 5.15 -5.26
N GLY A 354 8.19 6.35 -5.54
CA GLY A 354 8.32 7.41 -4.57
C GLY A 354 7.03 8.15 -4.26
N ALA A 355 7.09 9.47 -4.13
CA ALA A 355 5.97 10.32 -3.74
C ALA A 355 4.87 10.37 -4.81
N THR A 356 5.22 10.05 -6.05
CA THR A 356 4.30 9.97 -7.19
C THR A 356 4.44 8.61 -7.84
N LYS A 357 3.37 8.13 -8.50
CA LYS A 357 3.39 6.85 -9.22
C LYS A 357 4.41 6.80 -10.37
N ASP A 358 4.81 7.97 -10.87
CA ASP A 358 5.79 8.10 -11.96
C ASP A 358 7.26 8.11 -11.46
N ASP A 359 7.50 8.23 -10.15
CA ASP A 359 8.83 8.15 -9.55
C ASP A 359 9.24 6.69 -9.29
N LEU A 360 9.27 5.89 -10.36
CA LEU A 360 9.58 4.46 -10.29
C LEU A 360 11.07 4.24 -9.98
N LYS A 361 11.33 3.38 -8.99
CA LYS A 361 12.67 3.08 -8.50
C LYS A 361 12.91 1.58 -8.36
N ILE A 362 14.13 1.17 -8.69
CA ILE A 362 14.64 -0.16 -8.37
C ILE A 362 15.71 -0.01 -7.29
N VAL A 363 15.49 -0.68 -6.18
CA VAL A 363 16.43 -0.72 -5.05
C VAL A 363 17.19 -2.03 -5.08
N ARG A 364 18.49 -1.97 -4.81
CA ARG A 364 19.38 -3.12 -4.68
C ARG A 364 20.27 -2.99 -3.45
N PHE A 365 20.17 -3.93 -2.52
CA PHE A 365 21.16 -4.12 -1.47
C PHE A 365 22.26 -5.10 -1.90
N ARG A 366 23.50 -4.65 -1.84
CA ARG A 366 24.68 -5.47 -2.10
C ARG A 366 25.12 -6.17 -0.81
N GLY A 367 25.01 -7.50 -0.78
CA GLY A 367 25.51 -8.30 0.33
C GLY A 367 27.04 -8.33 0.34
N LEU A 368 27.66 -7.58 1.26
CA LEU A 368 29.08 -7.71 1.54
C LEU A 368 29.27 -8.90 2.49
N THR A 369 29.91 -9.96 2.00
CA THR A 369 30.40 -11.07 2.85
C THR A 369 31.61 -10.58 3.64
N GLU A 370 31.38 -9.78 4.67
CA GLU A 370 32.34 -9.64 5.76
C GLU A 370 31.60 -9.80 7.09
N PRO A 371 31.98 -10.77 7.94
CA PRO A 371 31.29 -11.09 9.19
C PRO A 371 31.09 -9.90 10.14
N ASP A 372 31.93 -8.87 10.00
CA ASP A 372 32.00 -7.72 10.90
C ASP A 372 31.39 -6.42 10.33
N ASN A 373 30.96 -6.41 9.06
CA ASN A 373 30.46 -5.22 8.38
C ASN A 373 28.93 -5.24 8.19
N ASN A 374 28.23 -4.51 9.07
CA ASN A 374 26.77 -4.29 9.03
C ASN A 374 26.31 -3.27 7.96
N TRP A 375 27.22 -2.76 7.12
CA TRP A 375 26.86 -1.81 6.06
C TRP A 375 26.43 -2.56 4.81
N ASN A 376 25.22 -2.26 4.33
CA ASN A 376 24.74 -2.70 3.04
C ASN A 376 24.84 -1.51 2.09
N ILE A 377 25.54 -1.71 0.97
CA ILE A 377 25.51 -0.69 -0.07
C ILE A 377 24.16 -0.79 -0.78
N CYS A 378 23.41 0.31 -0.73
CA CYS A 378 22.12 0.46 -1.36
C CYS A 378 22.32 1.21 -2.69
N ASP A 379 22.10 0.53 -3.80
CA ASP A 379 22.03 1.16 -5.10
C ASP A 379 20.56 1.38 -5.45
N VAL A 380 20.23 2.58 -5.94
CA VAL A 380 18.88 2.97 -6.35
C VAL A 380 18.92 3.46 -7.78
N PHE A 381 18.18 2.78 -8.65
CA PHE A 381 17.95 3.21 -10.02
C PHE A 381 16.68 4.04 -10.10
N ASN A 382 16.77 5.23 -10.68
CA ASN A 382 15.60 6.01 -11.05
C ASN A 382 15.26 5.70 -12.52
N LEU A 383 14.06 5.18 -12.79
CA LEU A 383 13.66 4.81 -14.16
C LEU A 383 13.54 6.04 -15.06
N LYS A 384 12.98 7.13 -14.55
CA LYS A 384 12.77 8.37 -15.31
C LYS A 384 14.10 9.02 -15.71
N GLU A 385 15.07 9.06 -14.81
CA GLU A 385 16.39 9.64 -15.06
C GLU A 385 17.36 8.67 -15.74
N ARG A 386 17.00 7.38 -15.81
CA ARG A 386 17.83 6.28 -16.32
C ARG A 386 19.22 6.24 -15.65
N SER A 387 19.28 6.55 -14.36
CA SER A 387 20.51 6.79 -13.62
C SER A 387 20.55 5.98 -12.33
N TRP A 388 21.76 5.60 -11.92
CA TRP A 388 22.00 4.96 -10.63
C TRP A 388 22.54 5.96 -9.62
N SER A 389 22.04 5.85 -8.40
CA SER A 389 22.62 6.47 -7.21
C SER A 389 23.02 5.38 -6.24
N THR A 390 24.11 5.59 -5.50
CA THR A 390 24.62 4.63 -4.52
C THR A 390 24.72 5.34 -3.17
N SER A 391 24.27 4.67 -2.12
CA SER A 391 24.36 5.13 -0.74
C SER A 391 24.77 3.99 0.17
N GLU A 392 25.59 4.29 1.17
CA GLU A 392 25.89 3.35 2.24
C GLU A 392 24.81 3.44 3.31
N ILE A 393 24.13 2.32 3.58
CA ILE A 393 23.11 2.26 4.61
C ILE A 393 23.51 1.23 5.65
N LEU A 394 23.55 1.65 6.91
CA LEU A 394 23.80 0.76 8.03
C LEU A 394 22.51 0.03 8.40
N ILE A 395 22.50 -1.28 8.22
CA ILE A 395 21.44 -2.16 8.73
C ILE A 395 22.13 -3.09 9.73
N LYS A 396 21.88 -2.88 11.02
CA LYS A 396 22.46 -3.77 12.05
C LYS A 396 21.86 -5.16 11.88
N ASP A 397 22.67 -6.21 11.93
CA ASP A 397 22.21 -7.60 11.86
C ASP A 397 21.36 -7.89 10.60
N ALA A 398 21.77 -7.33 9.46
CA ALA A 398 21.10 -7.41 8.16
C ALA A 398 21.21 -8.77 7.47
N ASN A 399 21.20 -9.86 8.25
CA ASN A 399 21.19 -11.20 7.70
C ASN A 399 19.80 -11.45 7.09
N PHE A 400 19.62 -10.96 5.86
CA PHE A 400 18.40 -11.12 5.08
C PHE A 400 18.12 -12.62 4.89
N TRP A 401 16.88 -13.01 5.12
CA TRP A 401 16.44 -14.40 5.05
C TRP A 401 15.17 -14.48 4.20
N GLY A 402 14.90 -15.63 3.58
CA GLY A 402 13.68 -15.83 2.80
C GLY A 402 13.77 -15.19 1.42
N ASP A 403 12.72 -14.49 1.01
CA ASP A 403 12.59 -13.94 -0.34
C ASP A 403 13.73 -12.94 -0.67
N ASP A 404 14.25 -13.04 -1.90
CA ASP A 404 15.29 -12.14 -2.41
C ASP A 404 14.72 -10.79 -2.88
N VAL A 405 13.39 -10.65 -2.83
CA VAL A 405 12.62 -9.54 -3.37
C VAL A 405 11.79 -8.91 -2.27
N GLY A 406 11.81 -7.58 -2.19
CA GLY A 406 11.07 -6.82 -1.20
C GLY A 406 9.64 -6.58 -1.64
N THR A 407 8.70 -6.74 -0.71
CA THR A 407 7.30 -6.40 -0.92
C THR A 407 7.14 -4.89 -0.86
N PHE A 408 6.52 -4.27 -1.86
CA PHE A 408 6.24 -2.83 -1.85
C PHE A 408 4.86 -2.53 -1.27
N LEU A 409 4.77 -1.57 -0.36
CA LEU A 409 3.50 -1.06 0.17
C LEU A 409 3.67 0.40 0.61
N ASN A 410 2.77 1.27 0.14
CA ASN A 410 2.67 2.68 0.57
C ASN A 410 4.01 3.43 0.61
N GLY A 411 4.81 3.32 -0.45
CA GLY A 411 6.09 4.03 -0.57
C GLY A 411 7.26 3.38 0.19
N SER A 412 7.05 2.21 0.80
CA SER A 412 8.10 1.46 1.50
C SER A 412 8.27 0.06 0.92
N LEU A 413 9.50 -0.45 0.97
CA LEU A 413 9.85 -1.84 0.61
C LEU A 413 10.17 -2.63 1.87
N TYR A 414 9.68 -3.87 1.95
CA TYR A 414 9.77 -4.72 3.15
C TYR A 414 10.49 -6.03 2.82
N TRP A 415 11.48 -6.39 3.64
CA TRP A 415 12.21 -7.66 3.55
C TRP A 415 12.31 -8.34 4.91
N PHE A 416 12.41 -9.66 4.88
CA PHE A 416 12.78 -10.44 6.05
C PHE A 416 14.28 -10.37 6.34
N ALA A 417 14.62 -10.15 7.61
CA ALA A 417 15.95 -10.34 8.17
C ALA A 417 15.85 -11.21 9.43
N LEU A 418 16.93 -11.89 9.80
CA LEU A 418 17.05 -12.89 10.88
C LEU A 418 15.88 -12.99 11.89
N ASN A 419 15.59 -11.90 12.61
CA ASN A 419 14.53 -11.80 13.62
C ASN A 419 13.58 -10.60 13.46
N LYS A 420 13.58 -9.95 12.29
CA LYS A 420 12.86 -8.70 12.04
C LYS A 420 12.44 -8.56 10.58
N ILE A 421 11.60 -7.58 10.30
CA ILE A 421 11.35 -7.07 8.95
C ILE A 421 12.08 -5.74 8.82
N VAL A 422 12.87 -5.61 7.76
CA VAL A 422 13.54 -4.37 7.37
C VAL A 422 12.63 -3.65 6.39
N ALA A 423 12.27 -2.41 6.70
CA ALA A 423 11.45 -1.57 5.85
C ALA A 423 12.25 -0.35 5.38
N LEU A 424 12.41 -0.17 4.06
CA LEU A 424 13.05 0.99 3.46
C LEU A 424 11.98 1.92 2.88
N ASN A 425 11.91 3.15 3.37
CA ASN A 425 11.13 4.20 2.72
C ASN A 425 11.84 4.64 1.43
N VAL A 426 11.19 4.47 0.28
CA VAL A 426 11.75 4.69 -1.07
C VAL A 426 11.89 6.18 -1.42
N ASN A 427 11.24 7.06 -0.65
CA ASN A 427 11.37 8.52 -0.78
C ASN A 427 12.51 9.06 0.05
N GLU A 428 12.46 8.77 1.35
CA GLU A 428 13.38 9.32 2.33
C GLU A 428 14.71 8.56 2.38
N MET A 429 14.74 7.35 1.80
CA MET A 429 15.86 6.39 1.90
C MET A 429 16.21 6.07 3.36
N VAL A 430 15.20 6.05 4.22
CA VAL A 430 15.32 5.75 5.65
C VAL A 430 14.87 4.32 5.91
N ILE A 431 15.65 3.60 6.73
CA ILE A 431 15.33 2.25 7.16
C ILE A 431 14.65 2.27 8.52
N SER A 432 13.62 1.44 8.65
CA SER A 432 12.94 1.11 9.90
C SER A 432 12.93 -0.40 10.12
N GLU A 433 12.86 -0.80 11.37
CA GLU A 433 12.87 -2.20 11.79
C GLU A 433 11.55 -2.56 12.45
N ILE A 434 10.97 -3.68 12.02
CA ILE A 434 9.68 -4.16 12.46
C ILE A 434 9.86 -5.50 13.14
N HIS A 435 9.37 -5.61 14.36
CA HIS A 435 9.45 -6.85 15.13
C HIS A 435 8.46 -7.89 14.60
N LEU A 436 8.91 -9.15 14.58
CA LEU A 436 8.06 -10.29 14.21
C LEU A 436 7.16 -10.70 15.39
N PRO A 437 5.99 -11.32 15.12
CA PRO A 437 5.12 -11.84 16.17
C PRO A 437 5.65 -13.10 16.87
N PHE A 438 6.73 -13.70 16.35
CA PHE A 438 7.28 -14.97 16.83
C PHE A 438 8.81 -14.96 16.78
N LYS A 439 9.41 -15.94 17.46
CA LYS A 439 10.87 -16.11 17.49
C LYS A 439 11.36 -16.81 16.21
N GLY A 440 11.98 -16.05 15.33
CA GLY A 440 12.66 -16.55 14.12
C GLY A 440 11.73 -16.84 12.95
N ILE A 441 12.25 -16.69 11.73
CA ILE A 441 11.48 -16.84 10.50
C ILE A 441 11.52 -18.31 10.04
N LYS A 442 10.35 -18.93 9.85
CA LYS A 442 10.27 -20.29 9.30
C LYS A 442 10.58 -20.26 7.79
N ALA A 443 11.27 -21.29 7.29
CA ALA A 443 11.58 -21.41 5.87
C ALA A 443 10.29 -21.46 5.01
N GLY A 444 10.24 -20.66 3.95
CA GLY A 444 9.07 -20.51 3.10
C GLY A 444 7.96 -19.63 3.69
N THR A 445 8.32 -18.72 4.61
CA THR A 445 7.47 -17.57 4.99
C THR A 445 7.50 -16.53 3.86
N HIS A 446 6.35 -15.98 3.50
CA HIS A 446 6.20 -15.03 2.40
C HIS A 446 5.57 -13.71 2.88
N LEU A 447 6.00 -12.58 2.31
CA LEU A 447 5.36 -11.28 2.46
C LEU A 447 4.59 -10.92 1.20
N GLY A 448 3.41 -10.36 1.38
CA GLY A 448 2.59 -9.85 0.29
C GLY A 448 1.72 -8.69 0.75
N THR A 449 0.96 -8.14 -0.18
CA THR A 449 -0.02 -7.07 0.09
C THR A 449 -1.41 -7.58 -0.18
N LEU A 450 -2.36 -7.20 0.68
CA LEU A 450 -3.78 -7.47 0.46
C LEU A 450 -4.61 -6.40 1.17
N HIS A 451 -5.54 -5.80 0.44
CA HIS A 451 -6.41 -4.71 0.90
C HIS A 451 -5.65 -3.52 1.53
N GLY A 452 -4.49 -3.14 0.95
CA GLY A 452 -3.67 -2.02 1.43
C GLY A 452 -2.91 -2.29 2.73
N CYS A 453 -2.89 -3.53 3.21
CA CYS A 453 -2.10 -3.94 4.39
C CYS A 453 -0.94 -4.86 3.97
N LEU A 454 0.09 -4.91 4.81
CA LEU A 454 1.17 -5.89 4.69
C LEU A 454 0.71 -7.20 5.32
N TRP A 455 0.82 -8.29 4.56
CA TRP A 455 0.46 -9.63 4.99
C TRP A 455 1.68 -10.51 5.04
N MET A 456 1.68 -11.41 6.01
CA MET A 456 2.70 -12.42 6.17
C MET A 456 2.03 -13.80 6.21
N ILE A 457 2.55 -14.72 5.41
CA ILE A 457 2.03 -16.09 5.35
C ILE A 457 3.12 -17.04 5.84
N THR A 458 2.84 -17.73 6.95
CA THR A 458 3.81 -18.61 7.63
C THR A 458 3.36 -20.05 7.58
N LYS A 459 4.30 -20.97 7.33
CA LYS A 459 4.03 -22.40 7.49
C LYS A 459 3.89 -22.80 8.96
N THR A 460 3.02 -23.75 9.23
CA THR A 460 2.96 -24.41 10.55
C THR A 460 3.79 -25.70 10.53
N ASP A 461 3.96 -26.31 11.70
CA ASP A 461 4.65 -27.61 11.80
C ASP A 461 3.80 -28.77 11.29
N ARG A 462 2.52 -28.51 10.98
CA ARG A 462 1.63 -29.46 10.34
C ARG A 462 1.70 -29.30 8.82
N PRO A 463 1.76 -30.42 8.06
CA PRO A 463 1.78 -30.35 6.62
C PRO A 463 0.51 -29.68 6.11
N PHE A 464 0.64 -28.94 5.01
CA PHE A 464 -0.46 -28.26 4.33
C PHE A 464 -1.25 -27.23 5.14
N ARG A 465 -0.72 -26.80 6.28
CA ARG A 465 -1.34 -25.75 7.10
C ARG A 465 -0.44 -24.52 7.16
N PHE A 466 -1.04 -23.37 6.89
CA PHE A 466 -0.40 -22.06 6.98
C PHE A 466 -1.27 -21.06 7.73
N ASN A 467 -0.61 -20.09 8.35
CA ASN A 467 -1.26 -18.97 9.05
C ASN A 467 -1.05 -17.69 8.25
N MET A 468 -2.10 -16.90 8.14
CA MET A 468 -2.07 -15.57 7.56
C MET A 468 -2.10 -14.54 8.69
N TRP A 469 -1.10 -13.66 8.69
CA TRP A 469 -0.93 -12.57 9.63
C TRP A 469 -1.10 -11.27 8.89
N VAL A 470 -1.90 -10.36 9.46
CA VAL A 470 -2.02 -9.00 8.96
C VAL A 470 -1.25 -8.07 9.88
N MET A 471 -0.41 -7.22 9.28
CA MET A 471 0.22 -6.12 9.97
C MET A 471 -0.85 -5.09 10.28
N LYS A 472 -1.06 -4.81 11.56
CA LYS A 472 -1.93 -3.74 12.03
C LYS A 472 -1.08 -2.58 12.51
N THR A 473 -1.52 -1.39 12.15
CA THR A 473 -1.04 -0.14 12.73
C THR A 473 -2.06 0.32 13.75
N GLU A 474 -1.88 -0.10 15.01
CA GLU A 474 -2.70 0.38 16.10
C GLU A 474 -2.35 1.84 16.39
N GLN A 475 -3.32 2.73 16.22
CA GLN A 475 -3.21 4.15 16.54
C GLN A 475 -2.01 4.85 15.84
N GLY A 476 -1.55 4.32 14.70
CA GLY A 476 -0.49 4.91 13.87
C GLY A 476 0.95 4.77 14.40
N VAL A 477 1.16 4.21 15.60
CA VAL A 477 2.50 4.17 16.23
C VAL A 477 2.96 2.77 16.54
N LYS A 478 2.05 1.90 16.99
CA LYS A 478 2.42 0.54 17.38
C LYS A 478 2.11 -0.41 16.23
N ILE A 479 3.16 -0.90 15.62
CA ILE A 479 3.06 -2.01 14.68
C ILE A 479 2.81 -3.27 15.50
N SER A 480 1.63 -3.86 15.31
CA SER A 480 1.27 -5.15 15.87
C SER A 480 0.95 -6.12 14.73
N TRP A 481 1.08 -7.40 15.01
CA TRP A 481 0.65 -8.46 14.10
C TRP A 481 -0.57 -9.12 14.70
N SER A 482 -1.60 -9.32 13.89
CA SER A 482 -2.75 -10.13 14.27
C SER A 482 -2.80 -11.36 13.40
N GLU A 483 -2.92 -12.54 14.01
CA GLU A 483 -3.31 -13.73 13.28
C GLU A 483 -4.74 -13.51 12.77
N SER A 484 -4.91 -13.53 11.45
CA SER A 484 -6.22 -13.36 10.82
C SER A 484 -6.95 -14.69 10.73
N ARG A 485 -6.28 -15.71 10.19
CA ARG A 485 -6.82 -17.07 10.02
C ARG A 485 -5.71 -18.08 9.77
N SER A 486 -6.01 -19.35 10.04
CA SER A 486 -5.22 -20.50 9.57
C SER A 486 -6.00 -21.25 8.49
N LEU A 487 -5.31 -21.68 7.44
CA LEU A 487 -5.88 -22.45 6.32
C LEU A 487 -5.27 -23.84 6.27
N ILE A 488 -6.05 -24.83 5.84
CA ILE A 488 -5.63 -26.24 5.72
C ILE A 488 -5.95 -26.71 4.31
N LEU A 489 -4.91 -27.03 3.54
CA LEU A 489 -5.08 -27.66 2.23
C LEU A 489 -5.18 -29.17 2.40
N HIS A 490 -6.38 -29.72 2.23
CA HIS A 490 -6.59 -31.16 2.21
C HIS A 490 -6.15 -31.74 0.86
N LEU A 491 -4.84 -31.83 0.65
CA LEU A 491 -4.24 -32.56 -0.46
C LEU A 491 -4.14 -34.05 -0.10
N GLU A 492 -4.45 -34.93 -1.05
CA GLU A 492 -4.46 -36.39 -0.83
C GLU A 492 -3.07 -36.99 -0.51
N TYR A 493 -2.01 -36.20 -0.65
CA TYR A 493 -0.62 -36.65 -0.53
C TYR A 493 -0.06 -36.44 0.87
N LYS A 494 0.35 -37.53 1.53
CA LYS A 494 0.73 -37.53 2.96
C LYS A 494 2.05 -36.83 3.34
N TYR A 495 2.90 -36.37 2.40
CA TYR A 495 4.28 -35.97 2.74
C TYR A 495 4.87 -34.76 1.97
N CYS A 496 4.09 -34.04 1.18
CA CYS A 496 4.62 -33.00 0.30
C CYS A 496 4.56 -31.61 0.96
N GLY A 497 5.67 -30.89 1.03
CA GLY A 497 5.66 -29.47 1.39
C GLY A 497 5.05 -28.61 0.28
N PHE A 498 4.74 -27.34 0.57
CA PHE A 498 4.36 -26.35 -0.45
C PHE A 498 5.30 -25.15 -0.43
N LEU A 499 5.42 -24.44 -1.54
CA LEU A 499 6.07 -23.13 -1.62
C LEU A 499 5.03 -22.08 -1.98
N ILE A 500 5.01 -20.96 -1.27
CA ILE A 500 4.17 -19.81 -1.65
C ILE A 500 4.93 -19.03 -2.71
N LEU A 501 4.28 -18.80 -3.85
CA LEU A 501 4.88 -18.06 -4.96
C LEU A 501 4.40 -16.61 -4.99
N ASN A 502 3.10 -16.38 -4.75
CA ASN A 502 2.52 -15.05 -4.80
C ASN A 502 1.20 -14.97 -4.00
N LEU A 503 0.95 -13.82 -3.36
CA LEU A 503 -0.36 -13.41 -2.83
C LEU A 503 -0.97 -12.41 -3.82
N MET A 504 -2.11 -12.77 -4.42
CA MET A 504 -2.79 -11.98 -5.44
C MET A 504 -3.67 -10.88 -4.81
N ASP A 505 -4.02 -9.85 -5.59
CA ASP A 505 -4.72 -8.66 -5.09
C ASP A 505 -6.13 -8.97 -4.55
N ASP A 506 -6.75 -10.05 -5.02
CA ASP A 506 -8.06 -10.52 -4.56
C ASP A 506 -7.99 -11.48 -3.36
N GLY A 507 -6.79 -11.75 -2.86
CA GLY A 507 -6.56 -12.59 -1.68
C GLY A 507 -6.41 -14.07 -1.98
N ARG A 508 -6.43 -14.50 -3.25
CA ARG A 508 -6.00 -15.85 -3.61
C ARG A 508 -4.48 -15.99 -3.46
N ILE A 509 -4.03 -17.22 -3.22
CA ILE A 509 -2.61 -17.53 -3.08
C ILE A 509 -2.21 -18.52 -4.16
N LEU A 510 -1.18 -18.18 -4.93
CA LEU A 510 -0.51 -19.12 -5.83
C LEU A 510 0.59 -19.86 -5.08
N MET A 511 0.54 -21.17 -5.14
CA MET A 511 1.42 -22.08 -4.42
C MET A 511 1.95 -23.16 -5.38
N MET A 512 3.12 -23.70 -5.05
CA MET A 512 3.65 -24.89 -5.68
C MET A 512 3.63 -26.04 -4.67
N GLY A 513 2.95 -27.13 -4.99
CA GLY A 513 2.95 -28.36 -4.20
C GLY A 513 4.25 -29.15 -4.37
N GLY A 514 4.45 -30.16 -3.52
CA GLY A 514 5.70 -30.92 -3.49
C GLY A 514 5.89 -31.89 -4.66
N ASN A 515 4.85 -32.15 -5.47
CA ASN A 515 4.97 -32.84 -6.75
C ASN A 515 5.14 -31.85 -7.93
N ASN A 516 5.47 -30.59 -7.62
CA ASN A 516 5.58 -29.47 -8.57
C ASN A 516 4.27 -29.13 -9.28
N GLU A 517 3.14 -29.44 -8.68
CA GLU A 517 1.84 -28.96 -9.11
C GLU A 517 1.65 -27.48 -8.74
N LEU A 518 1.06 -26.70 -9.64
CA LEU A 518 0.67 -25.33 -9.33
C LEU A 518 -0.75 -25.33 -8.76
N ILE A 519 -0.94 -24.62 -7.65
CA ILE A 519 -2.18 -24.62 -6.89
C ILE A 519 -2.59 -23.17 -6.65
N ILE A 520 -3.81 -22.82 -7.06
CA ILE A 520 -4.45 -21.56 -6.67
C ILE A 520 -5.41 -21.86 -5.52
N CYS A 521 -5.17 -21.23 -4.37
CA CYS A 521 -6.00 -21.32 -3.19
C CYS A 521 -6.86 -20.07 -3.04
N ASP A 522 -8.19 -20.23 -3.03
CA ASP A 522 -9.15 -19.19 -2.66
C ASP A 522 -9.32 -19.19 -1.14
N THR A 523 -8.66 -18.24 -0.50
CA THR A 523 -8.62 -18.09 0.95
C THR A 523 -9.98 -17.69 1.54
N SER A 524 -10.88 -17.13 0.73
CA SER A 524 -12.22 -16.71 1.16
C SER A 524 -13.21 -17.86 1.22
N LYS A 525 -13.04 -18.86 0.35
CA LYS A 525 -13.93 -20.02 0.23
C LYS A 525 -13.32 -21.30 0.82
N ASP A 526 -12.06 -21.28 1.22
CA ASP A 526 -11.30 -22.46 1.66
C ASP A 526 -11.29 -23.56 0.58
N THR A 527 -11.20 -23.13 -0.68
CA THR A 527 -11.16 -24.01 -1.85
C THR A 527 -9.85 -23.85 -2.59
N TYR A 528 -9.40 -24.90 -3.28
CA TYR A 528 -8.22 -24.81 -4.14
C TYR A 528 -8.49 -25.45 -5.51
N LYS A 529 -7.73 -24.99 -6.51
CA LYS A 529 -7.66 -25.60 -7.83
C LYS A 529 -6.21 -25.93 -8.15
N VAL A 530 -5.97 -27.15 -8.62
CA VAL A 530 -4.69 -27.55 -9.22
C VAL A 530 -4.73 -27.18 -10.70
N LEU A 531 -3.73 -26.45 -11.18
CA LEU A 531 -3.64 -26.05 -12.58
C LEU A 531 -3.14 -27.21 -13.45
N SER A 532 -3.75 -27.34 -14.63
CA SER A 532 -3.36 -28.27 -15.68
C SER A 532 -1.99 -27.88 -16.28
N GLY A 533 -1.11 -28.86 -16.51
CA GLY A 533 0.20 -28.63 -17.14
C GLY A 533 1.39 -28.66 -16.16
N GLY A 534 1.54 -29.77 -15.43
CA GLY A 534 2.54 -29.95 -14.37
C GLY A 534 3.97 -29.53 -14.77
N LEU A 535 4.68 -28.93 -13.80
CA LEU A 535 6.07 -28.52 -13.97
C LEU A 535 6.98 -29.75 -13.93
N SER A 536 8.00 -29.79 -14.80
CA SER A 536 9.08 -30.76 -14.59
C SER A 536 9.89 -30.39 -13.35
N ASN A 537 10.61 -31.35 -12.75
CA ASN A 537 11.53 -31.08 -11.63
C ASN A 537 12.59 -30.01 -11.97
N ALA A 538 12.93 -29.85 -13.26
CA ALA A 538 13.90 -28.83 -13.68
C ALA A 538 13.27 -27.42 -13.77
N ASP A 539 11.95 -27.34 -13.97
CA ASP A 539 11.20 -26.10 -14.14
C ASP A 539 10.76 -25.51 -12.79
N SER A 540 10.59 -26.37 -11.76
CA SER A 540 10.18 -25.96 -10.43
C SER A 540 11.27 -25.28 -9.60
N ILE A 541 12.55 -25.54 -9.93
CA ILE A 541 13.68 -24.94 -9.23
C ILE A 541 13.75 -23.45 -9.57
N ASN A 542 13.64 -22.59 -8.55
CA ASN A 542 13.64 -21.12 -8.67
C ASN A 542 12.45 -20.54 -9.44
N LEU A 543 11.30 -21.22 -9.47
CA LEU A 543 10.09 -20.66 -10.04
C LEU A 543 9.65 -19.41 -9.27
N ASN A 544 9.40 -18.34 -10.02
CA ASN A 544 8.85 -17.08 -9.54
C ASN A 544 7.52 -16.84 -10.24
N ALA A 545 6.61 -16.16 -9.54
CA ALA A 545 5.32 -15.79 -10.09
C ALA A 545 4.94 -14.37 -9.71
N ILE A 546 4.26 -13.67 -10.60
CA ILE A 546 3.66 -12.36 -10.28
C ILE A 546 2.33 -12.19 -11.01
N GLU A 547 1.37 -11.59 -10.34
CA GLU A 547 0.18 -11.06 -10.99
C GLU A 547 0.50 -9.70 -11.64
N TYR A 548 0.04 -9.49 -12.87
CA TYR A 548 0.21 -8.24 -13.59
C TYR A 548 -1.03 -7.91 -14.44
N GLU A 549 -1.24 -6.63 -14.70
CA GLU A 549 -2.29 -6.12 -15.60
C GLU A 549 -1.74 -6.03 -17.02
N GLU A 550 -2.46 -6.56 -18.02
CA GLU A 550 -2.04 -6.44 -19.41
C GLU A 550 -2.10 -5.00 -19.92
N SER A 551 -1.12 -4.65 -20.75
CA SER A 551 -1.00 -3.33 -21.35
C SER A 551 -0.19 -3.41 -22.64
N LEU A 552 -0.45 -2.50 -23.57
CA LEU A 552 0.33 -2.34 -24.80
C LEU A 552 1.54 -1.40 -24.62
N LEU A 553 1.84 -0.98 -23.40
CA LEU A 553 2.96 -0.08 -23.10
C LEU A 553 4.30 -0.72 -23.50
N SER A 554 5.10 -0.02 -24.30
CA SER A 554 6.45 -0.48 -24.65
C SER A 554 7.43 -0.20 -23.51
N PRO A 555 8.32 -1.15 -23.15
CA PRO A 555 9.42 -0.94 -22.21
C PRO A 555 10.28 0.30 -22.53
N SER A 556 10.47 0.59 -23.82
CA SER A 556 11.38 1.63 -24.31
C SER A 556 10.89 3.08 -24.12
N ILE A 557 9.60 3.27 -23.82
CA ILE A 557 8.95 4.59 -23.75
C ILE A 557 8.92 5.12 -22.30
N ILE A 558 9.41 4.34 -21.35
CA ILE A 558 9.24 4.52 -19.90
C ILE A 558 10.20 5.55 -19.29
#